data_AF-A0A7S0SK11-F1
#
_entry.id   AF-A0A7S0SK11-F1
#
_cell.length_a   1.000
_cell.length_b   1.000
_cell.length_c   1.000
_cell.angle_alpha   90.00
_cell.angle_beta   90.00
_cell.angle_gamma   90.00
#
_symmetry.space_group_name_H-M   'P 1'
#
loop_
_entity.id
_entity.type
_entity.pdbx_description
1 polymer ?
#
loop_
_entity_poly.entity_id
_entity_poly.type
_entity_poly.pdbx_seq_one_letter_code
_entity_poly.pdbx_strand_id
1 'polypeptide(L)'
;GSGRAPVGGAPAAETEKAGHLGSIFADAEGHATIPSRVIDERIHVWDIIGRSLAVHDGGVAGAAGGAAAVLARSAGVGENLKRVCQCDGTVIWESSPDDFTPVMVDKKKGAGGPMA
;
A
#
# COMPACT_ATOMS: atom_id res chain seq x y z
N GLY A 1 -2.88 44.56 13.71
CA GLY A 1 -3.11 43.37 14.55
C GLY A 1 -4.55 42.93 14.38
N SER A 2 -4.77 41.68 13.98
CA SER A 2 -6.06 40.99 14.13
C SER A 2 -5.88 39.52 13.75
N GLY A 3 -5.40 38.71 14.70
CA GLY A 3 -5.57 37.26 14.62
C GLY A 3 -6.96 36.91 15.14
N ARG A 4 -7.81 36.35 14.27
CA ARG A 4 -9.04 35.69 14.68
C ARG A 4 -8.79 34.19 14.57
N ALA A 5 -8.73 33.50 15.70
CA ALA A 5 -8.89 32.05 15.74
C ALA A 5 -10.30 31.77 16.29
N PRO A 6 -11.18 31.06 15.57
CA PRO A 6 -12.42 30.59 16.17
C PRO A 6 -12.13 29.46 17.15
N VAL A 7 -12.82 29.56 18.26
CA VAL A 7 -12.97 28.55 19.31
C VAL A 7 -13.77 27.39 18.73
N GLY A 8 -13.22 26.18 18.80
CA GLY A 8 -13.90 24.97 18.40
C GLY A 8 -13.18 23.78 19.01
N GLY A 9 -13.58 23.41 20.23
CA GLY A 9 -13.09 22.21 20.87
C GLY A 9 -13.40 21.00 20.01
N ALA A 10 -12.40 20.14 19.80
CA ALA A 10 -12.62 18.85 19.18
C ALA A 10 -13.68 18.10 20.01
N PRO A 11 -14.75 17.58 19.40
CA PRO A 11 -15.64 16.68 20.11
C PRO A 11 -14.84 15.48 20.60
N ALA A 12 -15.23 14.97 21.77
CA ALA A 12 -14.62 13.83 22.43
C ALA A 12 -14.35 12.69 21.44
N ALA A 13 -13.14 12.14 21.48
CA ALA A 13 -12.69 11.07 20.60
C ALA A 13 -13.70 9.92 20.60
N GLU A 14 -14.50 9.82 19.55
CA GLU A 14 -15.12 8.55 19.18
C GLU A 14 -13.99 7.52 19.13
N THR A 15 -14.22 6.34 19.71
CA THR A 15 -13.23 5.27 19.63
C THR A 15 -12.95 5.01 18.16
N GLU A 16 -11.73 5.34 17.73
CA GLU A 16 -11.32 5.27 16.34
C GLU A 16 -11.58 3.85 15.84
N LYS A 17 -12.46 3.72 14.83
CA LYS A 17 -12.86 2.42 14.30
C LYS A 17 -11.62 1.67 13.83
N ALA A 18 -11.56 0.36 14.06
CA ALA A 18 -10.42 -0.45 13.64
C ALA A 18 -10.07 -0.32 12.15
N GLY A 19 -11.03 0.01 11.28
CA GLY A 19 -10.79 0.24 9.85
C GLY A 19 -10.29 1.64 9.46
N HIS A 20 -10.08 2.56 10.41
CA HIS A 20 -9.48 3.86 10.11
C HIS A 20 -7.95 3.71 10.06
N LEU A 21 -7.37 3.93 8.89
CA LEU A 21 -5.93 3.79 8.65
C LEU A 21 -5.18 5.13 8.67
N GLY A 22 -5.90 6.22 9.00
CA GLY A 22 -5.38 7.59 9.01
C GLY A 22 -5.75 8.40 7.76
N SER A 23 -5.06 9.52 7.60
CA SER A 23 -5.24 10.48 6.49
C SER A 23 -3.97 10.56 5.64
N ILE A 24 -4.15 10.77 4.34
CA ILE A 24 -3.07 10.93 3.37
C ILE A 24 -3.26 12.25 2.62
N PHE A 25 -2.15 12.87 2.21
CA PHE A 25 -2.17 14.10 1.43
C PHE A 25 -1.68 13.80 0.03
N ALA A 26 -2.49 14.16 -0.97
CA ALA A 26 -2.07 14.16 -2.35
C ALA A 26 -1.30 15.45 -2.67
N ASP A 27 -0.26 15.35 -3.49
CA ASP A 27 0.43 16.50 -4.06
C ASP A 27 -0.41 17.16 -5.18
N ALA A 28 0.16 18.19 -5.82
CA ALA A 28 -0.54 18.95 -6.85
C ALA A 28 -0.87 18.10 -8.09
N GLU A 29 -0.12 17.02 -8.30
CA GLU A 29 -0.29 16.06 -9.38
C GLU A 29 -1.28 14.94 -9.03
N GLY A 30 -1.78 14.90 -7.78
CA GLY A 30 -2.73 13.90 -7.31
C GLY A 30 -2.08 12.62 -6.79
N HIS A 31 -0.76 12.61 -6.57
CA HIS A 31 -0.05 11.47 -5.98
C HIS A 31 0.01 11.59 -4.46
N ALA A 32 -0.23 10.48 -3.77
CA ALA A 32 -0.05 10.40 -2.33
C ALA A 32 1.00 9.34 -1.99
N THR A 33 1.94 9.68 -1.11
CA THR A 33 2.88 8.70 -0.54
C THR A 33 2.33 8.24 0.80
N ILE A 34 2.26 6.92 0.98
CA ILE A 34 1.84 6.29 2.23
C ILE A 34 3.02 5.54 2.85
N PRO A 35 3.07 5.38 4.19
CA PRO A 35 4.07 4.52 4.81
C PRO A 35 3.96 3.09 4.27
N SER A 36 5.11 2.46 4.03
CA SER A 36 5.19 1.09 3.49
C SER A 36 4.56 0.04 4.41
N ARG A 37 4.39 0.36 5.69
CA ARG A 37 3.76 -0.50 6.68
C ARG A 37 2.92 0.33 7.64
N VAL A 38 1.64 0.00 7.72
CA VAL A 38 0.73 0.46 8.78
C VAL A 38 0.45 -0.75 9.65
N ILE A 39 0.68 -0.64 10.95
CA ILE A 39 0.47 -1.74 11.91
C ILE A 39 -0.68 -1.33 12.82
N ASP A 40 -1.81 -2.03 12.72
CA ASP A 40 -2.91 -1.96 13.67
C ASP A 40 -3.19 -3.38 14.17
N GLU A 41 -3.05 -3.60 15.47
CA GLU A 41 -3.25 -4.92 16.09
C GLU A 41 -4.70 -5.41 16.02
N ARG A 42 -5.64 -4.50 15.75
CA ARG A 42 -7.09 -4.79 15.63
C ARG A 42 -7.46 -5.25 14.22
N ILE A 43 -6.54 -5.17 13.26
CA ILE A 43 -6.76 -5.57 11.87
C ILE A 43 -5.86 -6.76 11.53
N HIS A 44 -6.48 -7.88 11.19
CA HIS A 44 -5.78 -9.03 10.63
C HIS A 44 -6.18 -9.27 9.18
N VAL A 45 -5.22 -9.72 8.36
CA VAL A 45 -5.42 -9.98 6.93
C VAL A 45 -6.56 -10.97 6.70
N TRP A 46 -6.64 -12.03 7.49
CA TRP A 46 -7.69 -13.05 7.34
C TRP A 46 -9.10 -12.52 7.65
N ASP A 47 -9.23 -11.46 8.45
CA ASP A 47 -10.52 -10.87 8.82
C ASP A 47 -11.03 -9.85 7.78
N ILE A 48 -10.17 -9.40 6.86
CA ILE A 48 -10.47 -8.32 5.91
C ILE A 48 -10.52 -8.74 4.44
N ILE A 49 -10.14 -9.98 4.10
CA ILE A 49 -10.29 -10.52 2.75
C ILE A 49 -11.77 -10.45 2.32
N GLY A 50 -12.04 -9.89 1.15
CA GLY A 50 -13.40 -9.67 0.63
C GLY A 50 -14.09 -8.41 1.14
N ARG A 51 -13.48 -7.66 2.06
CA ARG A 51 -13.91 -6.29 2.41
C ARG A 51 -13.31 -5.28 1.43
N SER A 52 -13.60 -4.00 1.63
CA SER A 52 -13.09 -2.92 0.78
C SER A 52 -12.10 -2.04 1.52
N LEU A 53 -11.04 -1.64 0.82
CA LEU A 53 -10.24 -0.47 1.16
C LEU A 53 -10.83 0.72 0.42
N ALA A 54 -11.10 1.81 1.12
CA ALA A 54 -11.64 3.03 0.55
C ALA A 54 -10.75 4.23 0.87
N VAL A 55 -10.61 5.12 -0.11
CA VAL A 55 -10.02 6.45 0.03
C VAL A 55 -11.11 7.44 -0.34
N HIS A 56 -11.41 8.37 0.55
CA HIS A 56 -12.42 9.39 0.35
C HIS A 56 -11.89 10.73 0.83
N ASP A 57 -12.55 11.81 0.42
CA ASP A 57 -12.27 13.14 0.90
C ASP A 57 -12.61 13.24 2.41
N GLY A 58 -11.71 13.80 3.23
CA GLY A 58 -11.80 13.79 4.69
C GLY A 58 -12.92 14.63 5.32
N GLY A 59 -14.10 14.71 4.69
CA GLY A 59 -15.27 15.43 5.18
C GLY A 59 -15.41 16.85 4.64
N VAL A 60 -14.87 17.14 3.45
CA VAL A 60 -15.08 18.46 2.82
C VAL A 60 -16.48 18.46 2.23
N ALA A 61 -17.41 19.17 2.89
CA ALA A 61 -18.81 19.23 2.46
C ALA A 61 -18.92 19.61 0.97
N GLY A 62 -19.40 18.67 0.15
CA GLY A 62 -19.57 18.84 -1.30
C GLY A 62 -18.54 18.12 -2.18
N ALA A 63 -17.50 17.50 -1.61
CA ALA A 63 -16.64 16.59 -2.36
C ALA A 63 -17.30 15.20 -2.41
N ALA A 64 -17.69 14.80 -3.62
CA ALA A 64 -18.35 13.51 -3.89
C ALA A 64 -17.36 12.45 -4.42
N GLY A 65 -16.07 12.63 -4.12
CA GLY A 65 -14.99 11.88 -4.72
C GLY A 65 -14.41 10.84 -3.77
N GLY A 66 -14.44 9.58 -4.18
CA GLY A 66 -13.77 8.50 -3.47
C GLY A 66 -13.57 7.30 -4.38
N ALA A 67 -12.59 6.48 -4.05
CA ALA A 67 -12.35 5.21 -4.70
C ALA A 67 -12.38 4.10 -3.65
N ALA A 68 -12.94 2.95 -4.02
CA ALA A 68 -12.92 1.76 -3.19
C ALA A 68 -12.57 0.55 -4.04
N ALA A 69 -11.85 -0.39 -3.46
CA ALA A 69 -11.47 -1.65 -4.09
C ALA A 69 -11.57 -2.80 -3.11
N VAL A 70 -11.86 -3.99 -3.62
CA VAL A 70 -11.94 -5.21 -2.81
C VAL A 70 -10.54 -5.66 -2.42
N LEU A 71 -10.35 -5.97 -1.14
CA LEU A 71 -9.16 -6.60 -0.61
C LEU A 71 -9.15 -8.07 -1.01
N ALA A 72 -8.36 -8.38 -2.03
CA ALA A 72 -8.22 -9.72 -2.57
C ALA A 72 -7.03 -10.47 -1.95
N ARG A 73 -7.04 -11.80 -2.05
CA ARG A 73 -5.86 -12.62 -1.75
C ARG A 73 -4.79 -12.36 -2.81
N SER A 74 -3.55 -12.23 -2.36
CA SER A 74 -2.36 -12.28 -3.21
C SER A 74 -1.52 -13.49 -2.80
N ALA A 75 -0.76 -14.02 -3.74
CA ALA A 75 0.28 -14.99 -3.40
C ALA A 75 1.39 -14.30 -2.62
N GLY A 76 1.93 -14.97 -1.61
CA GLY A 76 3.21 -14.64 -1.01
C GLY A 76 4.36 -14.89 -1.98
N VAL A 77 5.54 -14.39 -1.61
CA VAL A 77 6.77 -14.60 -2.39
C VAL A 77 7.06 -16.10 -2.47
N GLY A 78 7.16 -16.64 -3.70
CA GLY A 78 7.40 -18.06 -3.94
C GLY A 78 6.18 -18.99 -3.76
N GLU A 79 5.01 -18.49 -3.35
CA GLU A 79 3.82 -19.33 -3.15
C GLU A 79 3.04 -19.62 -4.46
N ASN A 80 3.44 -19.00 -5.57
CA ASN A 80 2.74 -19.09 -6.85
C ASN A 80 3.75 -19.15 -7.99
N LEU A 81 4.40 -20.30 -8.12
CA LEU A 81 5.32 -20.56 -9.22
C LEU A 81 4.57 -20.41 -10.55
N LYS A 82 5.09 -19.57 -11.43
CA LYS A 82 4.51 -19.29 -12.73
C LYS A 82 5.24 -20.04 -13.81
N ARG A 83 4.45 -20.51 -14.77
CA ARG A 83 4.92 -21.13 -16.01
C ARG A 83 4.33 -20.36 -17.17
N VAL A 84 5.18 -20.00 -18.12
CA VAL A 84 4.77 -19.36 -19.38
C VAL A 84 4.91 -20.39 -20.49
N CYS A 85 3.84 -20.56 -21.27
CA CYS A 85 3.78 -21.52 -22.36
C CYS A 85 3.36 -20.83 -23.67
N GLN A 86 3.79 -21.39 -24.80
CA GLN A 86 3.20 -21.12 -26.11
C GLN A 86 1.82 -21.81 -26.22
N CYS A 87 1.03 -21.38 -27.20
CA CYS A 87 -0.32 -21.89 -27.44
C CYS A 87 -0.36 -23.39 -27.78
N ASP A 88 0.75 -23.97 -28.25
CA ASP A 88 0.90 -25.40 -28.53
C ASP A 88 1.23 -26.24 -27.28
N GLY A 89 1.37 -25.60 -26.12
CA GLY A 89 1.73 -26.24 -24.85
C GLY A 89 3.23 -26.28 -24.56
N THR A 90 4.08 -25.77 -25.46
CA THR A 90 5.52 -25.71 -25.24
C THR A 90 5.86 -24.73 -24.12
N VAL A 91 6.52 -25.20 -23.07
CA VAL A 91 6.97 -24.35 -21.96
C VAL A 91 8.16 -23.51 -22.42
N ILE A 92 8.05 -22.19 -22.30
CA ILE A 92 9.14 -21.26 -22.66
C ILE A 92 9.88 -20.74 -21.42
N TRP A 93 9.22 -20.72 -20.27
CA TRP A 93 9.83 -20.32 -19.01
C TRP A 93 9.05 -20.88 -17.83
N GLU A 94 9.76 -21.18 -16.75
CA GLU A 94 9.19 -21.65 -15.49
C GLU A 94 10.01 -21.09 -14.33
N SER A 95 9.33 -20.54 -13.33
CA SER A 95 9.96 -20.11 -12.08
C SER A 95 10.32 -21.32 -11.21
N SER A 96 11.43 -21.22 -10.50
CA SER A 96 11.84 -22.17 -9.47
C SER A 96 11.74 -21.56 -8.06
N PRO A 97 11.66 -22.39 -7.00
CA PRO A 97 11.78 -21.88 -5.62
C PRO A 97 13.08 -21.10 -5.38
N ASP A 98 14.17 -21.48 -6.06
CA ASP A 98 15.47 -20.84 -5.92
C ASP A 98 15.48 -19.39 -6.43
N ASP A 99 14.59 -19.05 -7.37
CA ASP A 99 14.43 -17.69 -7.90
C ASP A 99 14.01 -16.67 -6.81
N PHE A 100 13.45 -17.16 -5.70
CA PHE A 100 12.98 -16.35 -4.58
C PHE A 100 13.92 -16.41 -3.37
N THR A 101 15.04 -17.13 -3.47
CA THR A 101 16.01 -17.20 -2.38
C THR A 101 16.75 -15.86 -2.26
N PRO A 102 16.70 -15.19 -1.09
CA PRO A 102 17.40 -13.93 -0.89
C PRO A 102 18.91 -14.13 -1.07
N VAL A 103 19.51 -13.40 -2.01
CA VAL A 103 20.96 -13.31 -2.12
C VAL A 103 21.48 -12.23 -1.17
N MET A 104 22.40 -12.61 -0.28
CA MET A 104 23.10 -11.61 0.52
C MET A 104 24.06 -10.87 -0.40
N VAL A 105 23.77 -9.60 -0.67
CA VAL A 105 24.72 -8.73 -1.36
C VAL A 105 25.71 -8.21 -0.33
N ASP A 106 26.95 -8.70 -0.40
CA ASP A 106 28.04 -8.13 0.40
C ASP A 106 28.20 -6.66 0.04
N LYS A 107 28.05 -5.78 1.03
CA LYS A 107 28.14 -4.31 0.89
C LYS A 107 29.53 -3.79 0.48
N LYS A 108 30.42 -4.64 -0.02
CA LYS A 108 31.82 -4.31 -0.28
C LYS A 108 32.20 -4.48 -1.76
N LYS A 109 31.71 -3.57 -2.60
CA LYS A 109 32.44 -2.89 -3.69
C LYS A 109 31.50 -2.00 -4.50
N GLY A 110 31.70 -0.69 -4.41
CA GLY A 110 30.99 0.30 -5.20
C GLY A 110 31.35 1.74 -4.85
N ALA A 111 32.60 2.00 -4.47
CA ALA A 111 33.16 3.34 -4.58
C ALA A 111 33.74 3.47 -6.00
N GLY A 112 33.23 4.44 -6.76
CA GLY A 112 33.96 5.13 -7.83
C GLY A 112 34.18 4.39 -9.16
N GLY A 113 33.46 4.83 -10.19
CA GLY A 113 33.83 4.71 -11.59
C GLY A 113 32.95 5.65 -12.43
N PRO A 114 33.51 6.43 -13.38
CA PRO A 114 32.79 7.56 -13.98
C PRO A 114 31.65 7.07 -14.87
N MET A 115 30.53 7.79 -14.83
CA MET A 115 29.54 7.72 -15.89
C MET A 115 30.17 8.39 -17.12
N ALA A 116 30.46 7.57 -18.13
CA ALA A 116 30.64 8.01 -19.50
C ALA A 116 29.29 7.99 -20.21
#